data_AF-A0A3N2RPS9-F1
#
_entry.id   AF-A0A3N2RPS9-F1
#
_cell.length_a   1.000
_cell.length_b   1.000
_cell.length_c   1.000
_cell.angle_alpha   90.00
_cell.angle_beta   90.00
_cell.angle_gamma   90.00
#
_symmetry.space_group_name_H-M   'P 1'
#
loop_
_entity.id
_entity.type
_entity.pdbx_description
1 polymer ?
#
loop_
_entity_poly.entity_id
_entity_poly.type
_entity_poly.pdbx_seq_one_letter_code
_entity_poly.pdbx_strand_id
1 'polypeptide(L)'
;MPERDDKIEIENAVSPGHRQRVDRAKYTAMRDALLAVLPAAAPGLSVAEAKQALLARLPEALFPGGAKAGWWMKAVQLDLEAKGTIERAPGKPARLFKPAARSPRRARAASPPDAGRA
;
A
#
# COMPACT_ATOMS: atom_id res chain seq x y z
N MET A 1 26.86 9.54 7.80
CA MET A 1 26.14 8.30 8.14
C MET A 1 24.71 8.62 8.59
N PRO A 2 23.71 8.75 7.70
CA PRO A 2 22.31 8.65 8.09
C PRO A 2 21.85 7.22 7.80
N GLU A 3 21.93 6.33 8.78
CA GLU A 3 21.80 4.88 8.53
C GLU A 3 20.67 4.20 9.30
N ARG A 4 19.87 4.92 10.10
CA ARG A 4 18.78 4.30 10.90
C ARG A 4 17.40 4.94 10.79
N ASP A 5 17.29 6.23 10.49
CA ASP A 5 15.99 6.93 10.32
C ASP A 5 15.39 6.81 8.91
N ASP A 6 16.18 6.35 7.95
CA ASP A 6 15.77 6.17 6.56
C ASP A 6 15.05 4.85 6.29
N LYS A 7 14.71 4.08 7.34
CA LYS A 7 13.93 2.84 7.20
C LYS A 7 12.55 2.97 7.81
N ILE A 8 11.56 2.39 7.14
CA ILE A 8 10.19 2.27 7.63
C ILE A 8 9.83 0.82 7.90
N GLU A 9 8.88 0.60 8.80
CA GLU A 9 8.24 -0.70 8.99
C GLU A 9 7.11 -0.89 7.98
N ILE A 10 7.10 -2.06 7.36
CA ILE A 10 6.04 -2.52 6.47
C ILE A 10 5.45 -3.82 7.01
N GLU A 11 4.16 -4.02 6.72
CA GLU A 11 3.38 -5.18 7.10
C GLU A 11 3.17 -6.11 5.90
N ASN A 12 2.63 -7.30 6.13
CA ASN A 12 2.34 -8.25 5.08
C ASN A 12 0.94 -8.84 5.25
N ALA A 13 0.06 -8.60 4.28
CA ALA A 13 -1.31 -9.12 4.30
C ALA A 13 -1.41 -10.66 4.35
N VAL A 14 -0.40 -11.38 3.83
CA VAL A 14 -0.37 -12.86 3.81
C VAL A 14 0.19 -13.44 5.12
N SER A 15 0.91 -12.64 5.90
CA SER A 15 1.54 -13.04 7.16
C SER A 15 1.25 -11.98 8.22
N PRO A 16 0.03 -11.94 8.77
CA PRO A 16 -0.37 -10.94 9.75
C PRO A 16 0.53 -11.01 10.99
N GLY A 17 0.97 -9.84 11.47
CA GLY A 17 1.92 -9.74 12.60
C GLY A 17 3.39 -9.76 12.21
N HIS A 18 3.74 -10.12 10.97
CA HIS A 18 5.12 -10.03 10.49
C HIS A 18 5.43 -8.63 9.96
N ARG A 19 6.41 -7.95 10.57
CA ARG A 19 6.89 -6.62 10.18
C ARG A 19 8.31 -6.67 9.66
N GLN A 20 8.58 -5.92 8.60
CA GLN A 20 9.92 -5.80 8.02
C GLN A 20 10.34 -4.34 7.95
N ARG A 21 11.63 -4.05 8.19
CA ARG A 21 12.20 -2.71 7.98
C ARG A 21 12.82 -2.60 6.59
N VAL A 22 12.34 -1.64 5.80
CA VAL A 22 12.81 -1.38 4.43
C VAL A 22 13.20 0.08 4.24
N ASP A 23 13.99 0.36 3.22
CA ASP A 23 14.36 1.73 2.83
C ASP A 23 13.11 2.58 2.51
N ARG A 24 13.02 3.74 3.18
CA ARG A 24 11.89 4.68 3.13
C ARG A 24 11.74 5.32 1.76
N ALA A 25 12.85 5.74 1.15
CA ALA A 25 12.82 6.43 -0.13
C ALA A 25 12.33 5.47 -1.23
N LYS A 26 12.89 4.26 -1.28
CA LYS A 26 12.48 3.22 -2.24
C LYS A 26 11.03 2.80 -2.03
N TYR A 27 10.62 2.59 -0.79
CA TYR A 27 9.23 2.27 -0.49
C TYR A 27 8.30 3.40 -0.96
N THR A 28 8.60 4.65 -0.63
CA THR A 28 7.73 5.79 -0.93
C THR A 28 7.58 5.98 -2.44
N ALA A 29 8.69 5.92 -3.18
CA ALA A 29 8.68 6.02 -4.64
C ALA A 29 7.88 4.87 -5.29
N MET A 30 8.06 3.64 -4.81
CA MET A 30 7.31 2.48 -5.32
C MET A 30 5.82 2.55 -4.96
N ARG A 31 5.49 3.00 -3.75
CA ARG A 31 4.11 3.23 -3.28
C ARG A 31 3.42 4.26 -4.15
N ASP A 32 4.04 5.41 -4.36
CA ASP A 32 3.48 6.48 -5.17
C ASP A 32 3.26 6.02 -6.62
N ALA A 33 4.27 5.39 -7.23
CA ALA A 33 4.17 4.85 -8.58
C ALA A 33 3.06 3.80 -8.71
N LEU A 34 2.94 2.87 -7.75
CA LEU A 34 1.88 1.86 -7.74
C LEU A 34 0.51 2.51 -7.57
N LEU A 35 0.34 3.40 -6.59
CA LEU A 35 -0.93 4.08 -6.38
C LEU A 35 -1.31 4.94 -7.59
N ALA A 36 -0.38 5.58 -8.28
CA ALA A 36 -0.66 6.39 -9.47
C ALA A 36 -1.24 5.57 -10.62
N VAL A 37 -0.83 4.31 -10.80
CA VAL A 37 -1.29 3.46 -11.91
C VAL A 37 -2.57 2.69 -11.61
N LEU A 38 -2.88 2.43 -10.34
CA LEU A 38 -4.07 1.67 -10.00
C LEU A 38 -5.35 2.50 -10.25
N PRO A 39 -6.42 1.88 -10.78
CA PRO A 39 -7.73 2.54 -10.92
C PRO A 39 -8.44 2.62 -9.56
N ALA A 40 -9.47 3.49 -9.49
CA ALA A 40 -10.24 3.74 -8.27
C ALA A 40 -11.38 2.72 -8.00
N ALA A 41 -11.54 1.72 -8.88
CA ALA A 41 -12.59 0.72 -8.79
C ALA A 41 -12.17 -0.60 -9.45
N ALA A 42 -12.90 -1.67 -9.12
CA ALA A 42 -12.84 -2.95 -9.83
C ALA A 42 -13.25 -2.77 -11.32
N PRO A 43 -12.74 -3.58 -12.26
CA PRO A 43 -11.99 -4.82 -12.06
C PRO A 43 -10.50 -4.66 -11.72
N GLY A 44 -9.96 -3.44 -11.73
CA GLY A 44 -8.56 -3.21 -11.38
C GLY A 44 -7.56 -3.59 -12.48
N LEU A 45 -6.28 -3.38 -12.17
CA LEU A 45 -5.15 -3.82 -13.01
C LEU A 45 -4.58 -5.14 -12.49
N SER A 46 -4.19 -6.03 -13.40
CA SER A 46 -3.41 -7.21 -13.04
C SER A 46 -2.04 -6.79 -12.47
N VAL A 47 -1.44 -7.64 -11.62
CA VAL A 47 -0.09 -7.37 -11.08
C VAL A 47 0.96 -7.14 -12.19
N ALA A 48 0.87 -7.89 -13.29
CA ALA A 48 1.77 -7.71 -14.44
C ALA A 48 1.60 -6.32 -15.09
N GLU A 49 0.34 -5.91 -15.36
CA GLU A 49 0.01 -4.62 -15.95
C GLU A 49 0.46 -3.46 -15.06
N ALA A 50 0.14 -3.52 -13.77
CA ALA A 50 0.56 -2.50 -12.81
C ALA A 50 2.09 -2.39 -12.73
N LYS A 51 2.82 -3.52 -12.80
CA LYS A 51 4.29 -3.53 -12.84
C LYS A 51 4.81 -2.81 -14.08
N GLN A 52 4.28 -3.11 -15.26
CA GLN A 52 4.73 -2.45 -16.50
C GLN A 52 4.45 -0.95 -16.46
N ALA A 53 3.25 -0.55 -16.02
CA ALA A 53 2.86 0.85 -15.95
C ALA A 53 3.67 1.64 -14.92
N LEU A 54 4.02 1.05 -13.76
CA LEU A 54 4.74 1.76 -12.70
C LEU A 54 6.23 1.92 -13.01
N LEU A 55 6.84 1.04 -13.81
CA LEU A 55 8.27 1.08 -14.11
C LEU A 55 8.69 2.41 -14.74
N ALA A 56 7.87 2.97 -15.64
CA ALA A 56 8.11 4.27 -16.27
C ALA A 56 8.00 5.46 -15.30
N ARG A 57 7.50 5.24 -14.08
CA ARG A 57 7.32 6.28 -13.04
C ARG A 57 8.36 6.19 -11.95
N LEU A 58 9.21 5.16 -11.95
CA LEU A 58 10.23 4.99 -10.92
C LEU A 58 11.44 5.89 -11.19
N PRO A 59 11.95 6.58 -10.17
CA PRO A 59 13.16 7.37 -10.32
C PRO A 59 14.39 6.48 -10.50
N GLU A 60 15.17 6.73 -11.55
CA GLU A 60 16.39 5.96 -11.87
C GLU A 60 17.42 5.97 -10.74
N ALA A 61 17.49 7.07 -9.97
CA ALA A 61 18.39 7.17 -8.82
C ALA A 61 18.11 6.12 -7.72
N LEU A 62 16.86 5.67 -7.59
CA LEU A 62 16.47 4.66 -6.59
C LEU A 62 16.32 3.27 -7.20
N PHE A 63 15.90 3.21 -8.47
CA PHE A 63 15.61 1.99 -9.22
C PHE A 63 16.29 2.01 -10.59
N PRO A 64 17.63 1.96 -10.66
CA PRO A 64 18.35 1.98 -11.93
C PRO A 64 17.91 0.78 -12.79
N GLY A 65 17.39 1.05 -13.99
CA GLY A 65 16.84 0.02 -14.89
C GLY A 65 15.70 -0.82 -14.29
N GLY A 66 15.00 -0.33 -13.26
CA GLY A 66 13.96 -1.11 -12.57
C GLY A 66 14.52 -2.24 -11.70
N ALA A 67 15.79 -2.17 -11.28
CA ALA A 67 16.42 -3.18 -10.44
C ALA A 67 15.57 -3.50 -9.19
N LYS A 68 15.27 -4.78 -8.99
CA LYS A 68 14.45 -5.30 -7.88
C LYS A 68 13.03 -4.71 -7.81
N ALA A 69 12.53 -4.03 -8.85
CA ALA A 69 11.19 -3.44 -8.86
C ALA A 69 10.09 -4.49 -8.61
N GLY A 70 10.27 -5.73 -9.08
CA GLY A 70 9.32 -6.81 -8.79
C GLY A 70 9.19 -7.15 -7.30
N TRP A 71 10.31 -7.20 -6.57
CA TRP A 71 10.30 -7.46 -5.12
C TRP A 71 9.71 -6.28 -4.36
N TRP A 72 10.13 -5.06 -4.70
CA TRP A 72 9.62 -3.84 -4.07
C TRP A 72 8.14 -3.64 -4.31
N MET A 73 7.67 -3.85 -5.54
CA MET A 73 6.25 -3.83 -5.86
C MET A 73 5.49 -4.83 -5.02
N LYS A 74 5.99 -6.06 -4.86
CA LYS A 74 5.32 -7.09 -4.05
C LYS A 74 5.28 -6.71 -2.58
N ALA A 75 6.37 -6.20 -2.02
CA ALA A 75 6.44 -5.75 -0.63
C ALA A 75 5.44 -4.61 -0.36
N VAL A 76 5.44 -3.59 -1.23
CA VAL A 76 4.49 -2.47 -1.15
C VAL A 76 3.05 -2.94 -1.35
N GLN A 77 2.79 -3.82 -2.31
CA GLN A 77 1.46 -4.38 -2.53
C GLN A 77 0.92 -5.04 -1.25
N LEU A 78 1.69 -5.94 -0.65
CA LEU A 78 1.27 -6.68 0.55
C LEU A 78 1.05 -5.77 1.76
N ASP A 79 1.87 -4.73 1.88
CA ASP A 79 1.73 -3.71 2.93
C ASP A 79 0.48 -2.85 2.73
N LEU A 80 0.22 -2.39 1.51
CA LEU A 80 -0.97 -1.61 1.17
C LEU A 80 -2.26 -2.45 1.28
N GLU A 81 -2.20 -3.74 0.95
CA GLU A 81 -3.30 -4.69 1.19
C GLU A 81 -3.54 -4.85 2.70
N ALA A 82 -2.49 -4.99 3.53
CA ALA A 82 -2.61 -5.11 4.98
C ALA A 82 -3.23 -3.85 5.62
N LYS A 83 -2.85 -2.68 5.10
CA LYS A 83 -3.37 -1.37 5.53
C LYS A 83 -4.74 -1.03 4.94
N GLY A 84 -5.26 -1.83 4.01
CA GLY A 84 -6.53 -1.57 3.32
C GLY A 84 -6.50 -0.34 2.40
N THR A 85 -5.31 0.08 1.93
CA THR A 85 -5.17 1.19 0.97
C THR A 85 -5.49 0.73 -0.46
N ILE A 86 -5.21 -0.53 -0.76
CA ILE A 86 -5.59 -1.18 -2.02
C ILE A 86 -6.32 -2.48 -1.69
N GLU A 87 -7.17 -2.91 -2.61
CA GLU A 87 -7.91 -4.16 -2.51
C GLU A 87 -7.62 -5.03 -3.73
N ARG A 88 -7.82 -6.33 -3.53
CA ARG A 88 -7.73 -7.33 -4.59
C ARG A 88 -9.13 -7.72 -5.05
N ALA A 89 -9.39 -7.62 -6.34
CA ALA A 89 -10.64 -8.08 -6.91
C ALA A 89 -10.76 -9.61 -6.76
N PRO A 90 -11.97 -10.14 -6.55
CA PRO A 90 -12.19 -11.58 -6.50
C PRO A 90 -11.86 -12.23 -7.84
N GLY A 91 -11.32 -13.46 -7.80
CA GLY A 91 -10.99 -14.24 -8.98
C GLY A 91 -9.49 -14.32 -9.30
N LYS A 92 -9.18 -14.97 -10.42
CA LYS A 92 -7.82 -15.20 -10.93
C LYS A 92 -7.74 -14.75 -12.39
N PRO A 93 -6.66 -14.08 -12.84
CA PRO A 93 -5.49 -13.66 -12.05
C PRO A 93 -5.79 -12.52 -11.07
N ALA A 94 -4.90 -12.32 -10.09
CA ALA A 94 -5.06 -11.26 -9.09
C ALA A 94 -5.04 -9.87 -9.75
N ARG A 95 -6.11 -9.10 -9.53
CA ARG A 95 -6.24 -7.71 -9.98
C ARG A 95 -6.35 -6.78 -8.77
N LEU A 96 -5.71 -5.64 -8.86
CA LEU A 96 -5.57 -4.64 -7.80
C LEU A 96 -6.31 -3.37 -8.19
N PHE A 97 -6.98 -2.77 -7.22
CA PHE A 97 -7.59 -1.44 -7.36
C PHE A 97 -7.46 -0.67 -6.05
N LYS A 98 -7.49 0.66 -6.12
CA LYS A 98 -7.63 1.51 -4.94
C LYS A 98 -9.12 1.68 -4.71
N PRO A 99 -9.72 1.21 -3.61
CA PRO A 99 -11.08 1.63 -3.31
C PRO A 99 -11.10 3.16 -3.19
N ALA A 100 -12.06 3.82 -3.85
CA ALA A 100 -12.33 5.22 -3.59
C ALA A 100 -12.42 5.41 -2.07
N ALA A 101 -11.62 6.34 -1.54
CA ALA A 101 -11.36 6.48 -0.11
C ALA A 101 -12.64 6.21 0.67
N ARG A 102 -12.70 5.06 1.36
CA ARG A 102 -13.75 4.84 2.34
C ARG A 102 -13.58 5.99 3.33
N SER A 103 -14.52 6.94 3.33
CA SER A 103 -14.63 7.95 4.37
C SER A 103 -14.31 7.29 5.72
N PRO A 104 -13.46 7.91 6.56
CA PRO A 104 -13.01 7.27 7.79
C PRO A 104 -14.24 6.74 8.52
N ARG A 105 -14.30 5.41 8.65
CA ARG A 105 -15.43 4.70 9.22
C ARG A 105 -15.53 5.18 10.67
N ARG A 106 -16.45 6.14 10.88
CA ARG A 106 -17.10 6.57 12.11
C ARG A 106 -16.44 6.00 13.37
N ALA A 107 -15.63 6.82 14.04
CA ALA A 107 -15.28 6.59 15.43
C ALA A 107 -16.57 6.17 16.17
N ARG A 108 -16.53 5.02 16.84
CA ARG A 108 -17.61 4.59 17.73
C ARG A 108 -17.96 5.77 18.62
N ALA A 109 -19.21 6.20 18.55
CA ALA A 109 -19.78 7.13 19.49
C ALA A 109 -19.51 6.60 20.91
N ALA A 110 -18.65 7.29 21.64
CA ALA A 110 -18.70 7.24 23.08
C ALA A 110 -19.99 7.95 23.47
N SER A 111 -20.93 7.20 24.04
CA SER A 111 -22.17 7.72 24.61
C SER A 111 -21.85 8.88 25.57
N PRO A 112 -22.72 9.91 25.65
CA PRO A 112 -22.60 10.93 26.68
C PRO A 112 -22.75 10.29 28.07
N PRO A 113 -22.10 10.86 29.11
CA PRO A 113 -22.36 10.44 30.48
C PRO A 113 -23.82 10.73 30.84
N ASP A 114 -24.45 9.74 31.43
CA ASP A 114 -25.79 9.79 32.00
C ASP A 114 -25.92 11.01 32.94
N ALA A 115 -26.85 11.89 32.60
CA ALA A 115 -27.24 13.01 33.43
C ALA A 115 -28.13 12.48 34.58
N GLY A 116 -27.49 11.95 35.62
CA GLY A 116 -28.16 11.58 36.86
C GLY A 116 -28.15 12.73 37.86
N ARG A 117 -29.14 13.63 37.76
CA ARG A 117 -29.53 14.54 38.84
C ARG A 117 -30.86 14.05 39.42
N ALA A 118 -30.84 13.56 40.66
CA ALA A 118 -31.88 13.70 41.68
C ALA A 118 -31.32 13.25 43.02
#